data_AF-A0A133N3L5-F1
#
_entry.id   AF-A0A133N3L5-F1
#
_cell.length_a   1.000
_cell.length_b   1.000
_cell.length_c   1.000
_cell.angle_alpha   90.00
_cell.angle_beta   90.00
_cell.angle_gamma   90.00
#
_symmetry.space_group_name_H-M   'P 1'
#
loop_
_entity.id
_entity.type
_entity.pdbx_description
1 polymer ?
#
loop_
_entity_poly.entity_id
_entity_poly.type
_entity_poly.pdbx_seq_one_letter_code
_entity_poly.pdbx_strand_id
1 'polypeptide(L)'
;SNTIERLNLKSNPKHFQFKPESNSEILSEKLSEISNKIDKEKVEPTISFSNDSISATKEKIGYKLDLEKLTSEIINDLNNSHDSLNCTIDIPVEEIKPKLTQETVDNMVILGSYTTKLPSLTGGRTKNISNYLSKLNGTVLMPGDIFSADKEGEDRTERNGYTYAPGYIGNKVVDILAGGICQGVTTLYNSVLYADLKIVERAPHSLPVTYAPIGRDATMASGVIDFKFQNNMNNPVIVQTYITSSGQVKSNIWGIKEDPGKEIVISVDQHGPKSSTTYKETYENGVLVKKEVLSKDKYN
;
A
#
# COMPACT_ATOMS: atom_id res chain seq x y z
N SER A 1 -21.35 -69.15 39.36
CA SER A 1 -20.34 -68.56 40.26
C SER A 1 -18.96 -69.01 39.77
N ASN A 2 -18.19 -68.11 39.15
CA ASN A 2 -16.94 -68.38 38.43
C ASN A 2 -15.73 -68.55 39.37
N THR A 3 -15.81 -69.48 40.32
CA THR A 3 -14.73 -69.74 41.28
C THR A 3 -13.46 -70.24 40.59
N ILE A 4 -13.60 -71.08 39.56
CA ILE A 4 -12.46 -71.61 38.78
C ILE A 4 -11.77 -70.50 37.98
N GLU A 5 -12.54 -69.60 37.36
CA GLU A 5 -12.01 -68.49 36.56
C GLU A 5 -11.25 -67.47 37.43
N ARG A 6 -11.74 -67.20 38.64
CA ARG A 6 -11.06 -66.35 39.63
C ARG A 6 -9.76 -66.96 40.16
N LEU A 7 -9.72 -68.26 40.37
CA LEU A 7 -8.49 -68.97 40.76
C LEU A 7 -7.45 -68.95 39.64
N ASN A 8 -7.89 -69.07 38.39
CA ASN A 8 -7.00 -69.04 37.23
C ASN A 8 -6.35 -67.65 37.01
N LEU A 9 -7.09 -66.56 37.27
CA LEU A 9 -6.54 -65.19 37.26
C LEU A 9 -5.53 -64.91 38.38
N LYS A 10 -5.59 -65.65 39.50
CA LYS A 10 -4.58 -65.56 40.58
C LYS A 10 -3.28 -66.27 40.23
N SER A 11 -3.37 -67.40 39.51
CA SER A 11 -2.20 -68.18 39.09
C SER A 11 -1.56 -67.63 37.81
N ASN A 12 -2.35 -67.02 36.93
CA ASN A 12 -1.94 -66.36 35.69
C ASN A 12 -2.55 -64.96 35.62
N PRO A 13 -1.93 -63.95 36.25
CA PRO A 13 -2.42 -62.59 36.22
C PRO A 13 -2.47 -62.09 34.77
N LYS A 14 -3.65 -61.58 34.36
CA LYS A 14 -3.76 -60.83 33.11
C LYS A 14 -3.22 -59.44 33.33
N HIS A 15 -2.08 -59.14 32.72
CA HIS A 15 -1.55 -57.80 32.65
C HIS A 15 -2.26 -57.03 31.55
N PHE A 16 -3.12 -56.09 31.94
CA PHE A 16 -3.70 -55.12 31.02
C PHE A 16 -2.77 -53.92 30.94
N GLN A 17 -2.19 -53.68 29.77
CA GLN A 17 -1.51 -52.42 29.49
C GLN A 17 -2.55 -51.45 28.91
N PHE A 18 -2.84 -50.41 29.67
CA PHE A 18 -3.61 -49.28 29.17
C PHE A 18 -2.62 -48.29 28.56
N LYS A 19 -2.81 -47.97 27.27
CA LYS A 19 -2.15 -46.83 26.65
C LYS A 19 -3.12 -45.67 26.65
N PRO A 20 -2.83 -44.56 27.35
CA PRO A 20 -3.64 -43.37 27.23
C PRO A 20 -3.57 -42.85 25.79
N GLU A 21 -4.70 -42.42 25.25
CA GLU A 21 -4.79 -41.74 23.95
C GLU A 21 -5.36 -40.33 24.17
N SER A 22 -4.82 -39.35 23.46
CA SER A 22 -5.30 -37.98 23.52
C SER A 22 -6.68 -37.86 22.88
N ASN A 23 -7.63 -37.23 23.57
CA ASN A 23 -8.92 -36.87 22.97
C ASN A 23 -8.75 -35.60 22.12
N SER A 24 -8.84 -35.75 20.80
CA SER A 24 -8.65 -34.66 19.83
C SER A 24 -9.70 -33.55 19.92
N GLU A 25 -10.94 -33.88 20.34
CA GLU A 25 -12.01 -32.88 20.49
C GLU A 25 -11.77 -32.02 21.72
N ILE A 26 -11.42 -32.63 22.86
CA ILE A 26 -11.12 -31.88 24.10
C ILE A 26 -9.86 -31.02 23.89
N LEU A 27 -8.85 -31.57 23.20
CA LEU A 27 -7.63 -30.82 22.91
C LEU A 27 -7.92 -29.61 22.01
N SER A 28 -8.72 -29.78 20.96
CA SER A 28 -9.06 -28.67 20.06
C SER A 28 -9.90 -27.58 20.74
N GLU A 29 -10.85 -27.96 21.62
CA GLU A 29 -11.60 -27.01 22.45
C GLU A 29 -10.67 -26.19 23.35
N LYS A 30 -9.71 -26.86 24.02
CA LYS A 30 -8.74 -26.18 24.89
C LYS A 30 -7.80 -25.26 24.12
N LEU A 31 -7.34 -25.69 22.96
CA LEU A 31 -6.52 -24.85 22.07
C LEU A 31 -7.30 -23.62 21.60
N SER A 32 -8.59 -23.77 21.29
CA SER A 32 -9.47 -22.65 20.93
C SER A 32 -9.64 -21.65 22.08
N GLU A 33 -9.82 -22.12 23.32
CA GLU A 33 -9.86 -21.25 24.51
C GLU A 33 -8.56 -20.45 24.69
N ILE A 34 -7.40 -21.06 24.43
CA ILE A 34 -6.09 -20.41 24.51
C ILE A 34 -5.93 -19.40 23.38
N SER A 35 -6.26 -19.80 22.14
CA SER A 35 -6.24 -18.94 20.95
C SER A 35 -7.05 -17.66 21.18
N ASN A 36 -8.28 -17.78 21.72
CA ASN A 36 -9.15 -16.63 21.97
C ASN A 36 -8.59 -15.63 23.01
N LYS A 37 -7.66 -16.05 23.87
CA LYS A 37 -7.02 -15.16 24.85
C LYS A 37 -5.74 -14.51 24.30
N ILE A 38 -5.06 -15.19 23.39
CA ILE A 38 -3.75 -14.79 22.85
C ILE A 38 -3.91 -13.99 21.57
N ASP A 39 -4.76 -14.47 20.66
CA ASP A 39 -4.93 -13.90 19.34
C ASP A 39 -5.42 -12.47 19.42
N LYS A 40 -4.61 -11.57 18.87
CA LYS A 40 -4.91 -10.15 18.80
C LYS A 40 -4.54 -9.66 17.42
N GLU A 41 -5.48 -8.99 16.79
CA GLU A 41 -5.22 -8.31 15.53
C GLU A 41 -4.22 -7.18 15.73
N LYS A 42 -3.35 -7.00 14.74
CA LYS A 42 -2.50 -5.81 14.67
C LYS A 42 -3.33 -4.58 14.33
N VAL A 43 -2.81 -3.40 14.69
CA VAL A 43 -3.42 -2.12 14.33
C VAL A 43 -2.38 -1.29 13.59
N GLU A 44 -2.65 -1.01 12.31
CA GLU A 44 -1.85 -0.11 11.49
C GLU A 44 -2.03 1.35 11.97
N PRO A 45 -1.01 2.21 11.84
CA PRO A 45 -1.12 3.61 12.20
C PRO A 45 -2.05 4.37 11.24
N THR A 46 -2.85 5.30 11.79
CA THR A 46 -3.63 6.25 10.99
C THR A 46 -2.77 7.46 10.65
N ILE A 47 -2.63 7.75 9.35
CA ILE A 47 -1.85 8.88 8.84
C ILE A 47 -2.69 10.15 8.85
N SER A 48 -2.09 11.26 9.26
CA SER A 48 -2.66 12.60 9.18
C SER A 48 -1.66 13.57 8.56
N PHE A 49 -2.18 14.53 7.79
CA PHE A 49 -1.37 15.55 7.12
C PHE A 49 -1.73 16.94 7.65
N SER A 50 -0.72 17.77 7.89
CA SER A 50 -0.88 19.18 8.24
C SER A 50 0.09 20.02 7.41
N ASN A 51 -0.44 20.61 6.32
CA ASN A 51 0.29 21.39 5.32
C ASN A 51 1.60 20.74 4.83
N ASP A 52 2.69 21.00 5.56
CA ASP A 52 4.06 20.58 5.26
C ASP A 52 4.61 19.61 6.32
N SER A 53 3.73 18.94 7.07
CA SER A 53 4.07 17.88 8.02
C SER A 53 3.14 16.68 7.90
N ILE A 54 3.65 15.52 8.29
CA ILE A 54 2.95 14.24 8.36
C ILE A 54 3.10 13.68 9.78
N SER A 55 2.06 13.01 10.27
CA SER A 55 2.09 12.35 11.58
C SER A 55 1.25 11.08 11.56
N ALA A 56 1.57 10.15 12.45
CA ALA A 56 0.83 8.91 12.61
C ALA A 56 0.37 8.67 14.05
N THR A 57 -0.75 7.97 14.23
CA THR A 57 -1.09 7.39 15.53
C THR A 57 -0.17 6.21 15.84
N LYS A 58 0.03 5.89 17.12
CA LYS A 58 0.80 4.72 17.52
C LYS A 58 0.17 3.41 17.05
N GLU A 59 0.98 2.57 16.43
CA GLU A 59 0.65 1.23 15.97
C GLU A 59 0.55 0.22 17.12
N LYS A 60 -0.09 -0.93 16.88
CA LYS A 60 -0.13 -2.06 17.84
C LYS A 60 0.27 -3.36 17.17
N ILE A 61 1.21 -4.07 17.80
CA ILE A 61 1.61 -5.41 17.40
C ILE A 61 0.45 -6.39 17.68
N GLY A 62 0.14 -7.22 16.69
CA GLY A 62 -0.77 -8.33 16.82
C GLY A 62 -0.04 -9.59 17.28
N TYR A 63 -0.79 -10.58 17.74
CA TYR A 63 -0.27 -11.85 18.20
C TYR A 63 -1.13 -12.97 17.61
N LYS A 64 -0.50 -14.06 17.19
CA LYS A 64 -1.19 -15.25 16.70
C LYS A 64 -0.59 -16.49 17.33
N LEU A 65 -1.45 -17.33 17.90
CA LEU A 65 -1.06 -18.64 18.40
C LEU A 65 -0.65 -19.56 17.24
N ASP A 66 0.54 -20.14 17.33
CA ASP A 66 0.95 -21.24 16.44
C ASP A 66 0.30 -22.54 16.93
N LEU A 67 -0.91 -22.78 16.43
CA LEU A 67 -1.73 -23.92 16.82
C LEU A 67 -1.08 -25.26 16.45
N GLU A 68 -0.41 -25.35 15.30
CA GLU A 68 0.20 -26.60 14.84
C GLU A 68 1.38 -26.98 15.74
N LYS A 69 2.23 -26.01 16.06
CA LYS A 69 3.37 -26.22 16.95
C LYS A 69 2.92 -26.53 18.37
N LEU A 70 1.98 -25.77 18.92
CA LEU A 70 1.46 -26.02 20.27
C LEU A 70 0.82 -27.40 20.38
N THR A 71 0.02 -27.80 19.38
CA THR A 71 -0.62 -29.13 19.35
C THR A 71 0.43 -30.23 19.35
N SER A 72 1.47 -30.09 18.52
CA SER A 72 2.55 -31.06 18.41
C SER A 72 3.34 -31.19 19.70
N GLU A 73 3.63 -30.07 20.38
CA GLU A 73 4.32 -30.05 21.66
C GLU A 73 3.49 -30.72 22.77
N ILE A 74 2.18 -30.46 22.82
CA ILE A 74 1.26 -31.11 23.77
C ILE A 74 1.20 -32.62 23.52
N ILE A 75 1.03 -33.06 22.28
CA ILE A 75 0.93 -34.49 21.96
C ILE A 75 2.25 -35.21 22.25
N ASN A 76 3.39 -34.59 21.88
CA ASN A 76 4.70 -35.16 22.15
C ASN A 76 4.96 -35.31 23.65
N ASP A 77 4.56 -34.33 24.45
CA ASP A 77 4.70 -34.40 25.90
C ASP A 77 3.79 -35.49 26.50
N LEU A 78 2.51 -35.53 26.12
CA LEU A 78 1.55 -36.55 26.59
C LEU A 78 2.02 -37.98 26.28
N ASN A 79 2.73 -38.19 25.17
CA ASN A 79 3.23 -39.50 24.77
C ASN A 79 4.53 -39.92 25.47
N ASN A 80 5.33 -38.97 25.95
CA ASN A 80 6.66 -39.23 26.52
C ASN A 80 6.72 -39.07 28.05
N SER A 81 5.70 -38.48 28.67
CA SER A 81 5.63 -38.25 30.12
C SER A 81 5.19 -39.52 30.86
N HIS A 82 6.16 -40.41 31.11
CA HIS A 82 5.89 -41.72 31.71
C HIS A 82 5.53 -41.72 33.22
N ASP A 83 5.72 -40.63 33.98
CA ASP A 83 5.49 -40.65 35.44
C ASP A 83 5.23 -39.28 36.14
N SER A 84 5.13 -38.15 35.43
CA SER A 84 4.90 -36.83 36.07
C SER A 84 3.89 -35.97 35.31
N LEU A 85 2.72 -35.73 35.91
CA LEU A 85 1.67 -34.82 35.42
C LEU A 85 2.04 -33.32 35.46
N ASN A 86 3.29 -32.99 35.79
CA ASN A 86 3.78 -31.61 35.88
C ASN A 86 4.58 -31.28 34.61
N CYS A 87 3.88 -30.95 33.54
CA CYS A 87 4.48 -30.40 32.33
C CYS A 87 4.21 -28.90 32.23
N THR A 88 5.20 -28.14 31.76
CA THR A 88 5.06 -26.75 31.35
C THR A 88 5.45 -26.65 29.88
N ILE A 89 4.53 -26.17 29.05
CA ILE A 89 4.75 -25.93 27.63
C ILE A 89 4.71 -24.42 27.42
N ASP A 90 5.78 -23.87 26.85
CA ASP A 90 5.80 -22.48 26.44
C ASP A 90 4.86 -22.30 25.24
N ILE A 91 3.92 -21.36 25.35
CA ILE A 91 2.94 -21.17 24.28
C ILE A 91 3.62 -20.49 23.08
N PRO A 92 3.70 -21.15 21.91
CA PRO A 92 4.34 -20.55 20.74
C PRO A 92 3.43 -19.48 20.13
N VAL A 93 3.86 -18.23 20.21
CA VAL A 93 3.12 -17.07 19.69
C VAL A 93 3.95 -16.37 18.63
N GLU A 94 3.35 -16.13 17.46
CA GLU A 94 3.90 -15.30 16.40
C GLU A 94 3.47 -13.85 16.58
N GLU A 95 4.44 -12.92 16.50
CA GLU A 95 4.14 -11.48 16.46
C GLU A 95 3.78 -11.04 15.03
N ILE A 96 2.59 -10.49 14.87
CA ILE A 96 2.15 -9.88 13.61
C ILE A 96 2.43 -8.39 13.65
N LYS A 97 3.51 -7.96 12.98
CA LYS A 97 3.91 -6.55 12.96
C LYS A 97 3.08 -5.71 11.97
N PRO A 98 2.75 -4.46 12.32
CA PRO A 98 2.17 -3.50 11.39
C PRO A 98 3.18 -3.17 10.29
N LYS A 99 2.67 -2.80 9.10
CA LYS A 99 3.50 -2.46 7.94
C LYS A 99 4.20 -1.11 8.12
N LEU A 100 3.56 -0.20 8.85
CA LEU A 100 4.10 1.10 9.21
C LEU A 100 4.19 1.22 10.74
N THR A 101 5.17 2.00 11.19
CA THR A 101 5.25 2.46 12.57
C THR A 101 5.10 3.98 12.61
N GLN A 102 4.64 4.51 13.74
CA GLN A 102 4.59 5.95 13.97
C GLN A 102 5.96 6.58 13.74
N GLU A 103 7.02 5.97 14.26
CA GLU A 103 8.39 6.45 14.09
C GLU A 103 8.80 6.54 12.62
N THR A 104 8.40 5.56 11.80
CA THR A 104 8.69 5.59 10.36
C THR A 104 8.03 6.79 9.69
N VAL A 105 6.76 7.06 10.02
CA VAL A 105 5.99 8.18 9.45
C VAL A 105 6.53 9.53 9.94
N ASP A 106 6.83 9.66 11.23
CA ASP A 106 7.30 10.90 11.83
C ASP A 106 8.69 11.33 11.29
N ASN A 107 9.46 10.40 10.73
CA ASN A 107 10.74 10.67 10.06
C ASN A 107 10.62 10.95 8.55
N MET A 108 9.42 10.92 7.97
CA MET A 108 9.23 11.18 6.54
C MET A 108 9.33 12.68 6.22
N VAL A 109 9.87 12.96 5.04
CA VAL A 109 9.90 14.28 4.40
C VAL A 109 9.26 14.21 3.02
N ILE A 110 8.97 15.38 2.44
CA ILE A 110 8.51 15.45 1.05
C ILE A 110 9.69 15.17 0.12
N LEU A 111 9.63 14.04 -0.59
CA LEU A 111 10.61 13.65 -1.61
C LEU A 111 10.34 14.33 -2.95
N GLY A 112 9.07 14.57 -3.27
CA GLY A 112 8.65 15.26 -4.47
C GLY A 112 7.30 15.94 -4.30
N SER A 113 7.16 17.13 -4.87
CA SER A 113 5.92 17.91 -4.83
C SER A 113 5.63 18.51 -6.19
N TYR A 114 4.36 18.56 -6.56
CA TYR A 114 3.94 19.31 -7.72
C TYR A 114 2.53 19.87 -7.56
N THR A 115 2.29 20.96 -8.26
CA THR A 115 1.03 21.68 -8.22
C THR A 115 0.60 22.08 -9.63
N THR A 116 -0.70 21.96 -9.91
CA THR A 116 -1.34 22.55 -11.08
C THR A 116 -2.51 23.45 -10.65
N LYS A 117 -2.88 24.43 -11.48
CA LYS A 117 -3.92 25.42 -11.14
C LYS A 117 -5.30 24.96 -11.63
N LEU A 118 -6.33 25.08 -10.79
CA LEU A 118 -7.71 24.92 -11.22
C LEU A 118 -8.21 26.17 -11.95
N PRO A 119 -9.04 26.01 -12.99
CA PRO A 119 -9.70 27.15 -13.63
C PRO A 119 -10.78 27.79 -12.75
N SER A 120 -11.40 27.01 -11.85
CA SER A 120 -12.42 27.45 -10.89
C SER A 120 -12.39 26.56 -9.65
N LEU A 121 -12.75 27.13 -8.49
CA LEU A 121 -12.95 26.37 -7.24
C LEU A 121 -14.28 25.62 -7.19
N THR A 122 -15.19 25.90 -8.13
CA THR A 122 -16.54 25.32 -8.16
C THR A 122 -16.82 24.62 -9.49
N GLY A 123 -17.89 23.82 -9.53
CA GLY A 123 -18.36 23.12 -10.73
C GLY A 123 -17.97 21.65 -10.80
N GLY A 124 -18.54 20.95 -11.79
CA GLY A 124 -18.41 19.51 -11.95
C GLY A 124 -16.97 19.03 -12.07
N ARG A 125 -16.13 19.76 -12.81
CA ARG A 125 -14.70 19.47 -12.98
C ARG A 125 -13.95 19.43 -11.65
N THR A 126 -14.13 20.44 -10.81
CA THR A 126 -13.44 20.54 -9.51
C THR A 126 -13.97 19.49 -8.53
N LYS A 127 -15.27 19.20 -8.55
CA LYS A 127 -15.86 18.10 -7.79
C LYS A 127 -15.28 16.74 -8.19
N ASN A 128 -15.16 16.48 -9.50
CA ASN A 128 -14.58 15.25 -10.02
C ASN A 128 -13.12 15.08 -9.59
N ILE A 129 -12.30 16.14 -9.74
CA ILE A 129 -10.90 16.10 -9.32
C ILE A 129 -10.80 15.90 -7.81
N SER A 130 -11.59 16.63 -7.01
CA SER A 130 -11.57 16.49 -5.55
C SER A 130 -11.92 15.07 -5.10
N ASN A 131 -12.94 14.47 -5.70
CA ASN A 131 -13.36 13.10 -5.41
C ASN A 131 -12.29 12.09 -5.82
N TYR A 132 -11.70 12.26 -7.00
CA TYR A 132 -10.63 11.39 -7.47
C TYR A 132 -9.39 11.46 -6.57
N LEU A 133 -8.95 12.66 -6.20
CA LEU A 133 -7.78 12.84 -5.34
C LEU A 133 -8.00 12.33 -3.91
N SER A 134 -9.23 12.33 -3.39
CA SER A 134 -9.48 11.77 -2.05
C SER A 134 -9.30 10.26 -2.02
N LYS A 135 -9.47 9.58 -3.16
CA LYS A 135 -9.21 8.14 -3.31
C LYS A 135 -7.72 7.80 -3.33
N LEU A 136 -6.91 8.67 -3.93
CA LEU A 136 -5.45 8.47 -4.00
C LEU A 136 -4.73 8.94 -2.73
N ASN A 137 -5.39 9.78 -1.92
CA ASN A 137 -4.77 10.42 -0.78
C ASN A 137 -4.60 9.44 0.39
N GLY A 138 -3.36 9.31 0.89
CA GLY A 138 -3.00 8.40 1.96
C GLY A 138 -2.58 7.01 1.50
N THR A 139 -2.47 6.76 0.19
CA THR A 139 -1.99 5.46 -0.31
C THR A 139 -0.54 5.23 0.14
N VAL A 140 -0.33 4.13 0.87
CA VAL A 140 0.97 3.66 1.35
C VAL A 140 1.51 2.64 0.36
N LEU A 141 2.75 2.82 -0.08
CA LEU A 141 3.45 1.88 -0.96
C LEU A 141 4.71 1.37 -0.24
N MET A 142 4.75 0.08 0.05
CA MET A 142 5.94 -0.58 0.58
C MET A 142 7.00 -0.73 -0.53
N PRO A 143 8.27 -0.98 -0.18
CA PRO A 143 9.30 -1.30 -1.16
C PRO A 143 8.84 -2.38 -2.15
N GLY A 144 8.94 -2.07 -3.45
CA GLY A 144 8.53 -2.93 -4.55
C GLY A 144 7.07 -2.79 -4.99
N ASP A 145 6.19 -2.19 -4.18
CA ASP A 145 4.77 -2.01 -4.51
C ASP A 145 4.59 -1.11 -5.75
N ILE A 146 3.56 -1.42 -6.55
CA ILE A 146 3.19 -0.65 -7.74
C ILE A 146 1.86 0.04 -7.47
N PHE A 147 1.86 1.37 -7.63
CA PHE A 147 0.66 2.19 -7.66
C PHE A 147 0.03 2.16 -9.05
N SER A 148 -1.30 2.14 -9.11
CA SER A 148 -2.08 2.24 -10.34
C SER A 148 -3.14 3.32 -10.17
N ALA A 149 -3.04 4.40 -10.95
CA ALA A 149 -3.99 5.51 -10.89
C ALA A 149 -5.42 5.09 -11.28
N ASP A 150 -5.55 4.10 -12.16
CA ASP A 150 -6.84 3.54 -12.52
C ASP A 150 -7.47 2.76 -11.36
N LYS A 151 -6.70 1.83 -10.76
CA LYS A 151 -7.14 0.97 -9.64
C LYS A 151 -7.46 1.77 -8.38
N GLU A 152 -6.55 2.63 -7.95
CA GLU A 152 -6.71 3.45 -6.74
C GLU A 152 -7.84 4.48 -6.91
N GLY A 153 -8.09 4.89 -8.16
CA GLY A 153 -9.18 5.80 -8.50
C GLY A 153 -10.59 5.24 -8.35
N GLU A 154 -10.72 3.91 -8.20
CA GLU A 154 -11.98 3.16 -8.20
C GLU A 154 -12.89 3.46 -9.41
N ASP A 155 -14.14 2.99 -9.35
CA ASP A 155 -15.15 3.17 -10.39
C ASP A 155 -15.62 4.63 -10.48
N ARG A 156 -15.62 5.18 -11.70
CA ARG A 156 -15.91 6.60 -11.97
C ARG A 156 -17.37 6.81 -12.41
N THR A 157 -18.31 6.42 -11.56
CA THR A 157 -19.75 6.48 -11.84
C THR A 157 -20.44 7.68 -11.18
N GLU A 158 -21.64 8.07 -11.66
CA GLU A 158 -22.45 9.10 -10.99
C GLU A 158 -22.81 8.72 -9.55
N ARG A 159 -23.07 7.42 -9.30
CA ARG A 159 -23.31 6.87 -7.95
C ARG A 159 -22.12 7.12 -7.02
N ASN A 160 -20.90 7.08 -7.55
CA ASN A 160 -19.69 7.37 -6.81
C ASN A 160 -19.38 8.87 -6.75
N GLY A 161 -20.33 9.74 -7.10
CA GLY A 161 -20.25 11.19 -6.92
C GLY A 161 -19.64 11.96 -8.09
N TYR A 162 -19.31 11.28 -9.20
CA TYR A 162 -18.79 11.92 -10.41
C TYR A 162 -19.91 12.60 -11.20
N THR A 163 -19.52 13.62 -11.97
CA THR A 163 -20.42 14.45 -12.78
C THR A 163 -19.85 14.64 -14.18
N TYR A 164 -20.69 15.04 -15.13
CA TYR A 164 -20.24 15.44 -16.45
C TYR A 164 -19.47 16.76 -16.37
N ALA A 165 -18.31 16.80 -17.02
CA ALA A 165 -17.46 17.98 -17.12
C ALA A 165 -16.58 17.91 -18.38
N PRO A 166 -16.00 19.03 -18.83
CA PRO A 166 -15.16 19.04 -20.03
C PRO A 166 -13.98 18.07 -19.91
N GLY A 167 -13.83 17.21 -20.92
CA GLY A 167 -12.70 16.31 -21.11
C GLY A 167 -12.37 16.14 -22.59
N TYR A 168 -11.26 15.45 -22.87
CA TYR A 168 -10.81 15.23 -24.24
C TYR A 168 -11.29 13.86 -24.74
N ILE A 169 -11.95 13.85 -25.90
CA ILE A 169 -12.17 12.64 -26.71
C ILE A 169 -11.55 12.88 -28.08
N GLY A 170 -10.47 12.16 -28.40
CA GLY A 170 -9.68 12.41 -29.60
C GLY A 170 -9.14 13.84 -29.60
N ASN A 171 -9.55 14.65 -30.58
CA ASN A 171 -9.15 16.05 -30.73
C ASN A 171 -10.24 17.07 -30.32
N LYS A 172 -11.31 16.63 -29.64
CA LYS A 172 -12.43 17.49 -29.24
C LYS A 172 -12.55 17.58 -27.72
N VAL A 173 -12.99 18.74 -27.25
CA VAL A 173 -13.43 18.92 -25.86
C VAL A 173 -14.93 18.67 -25.81
N VAL A 174 -15.34 17.67 -25.04
CA VAL A 174 -16.75 17.29 -24.84
C VAL A 174 -16.98 16.99 -23.35
N ASP A 175 -18.20 17.14 -22.90
CA ASP A 175 -18.55 16.77 -21.52
C ASP A 175 -18.55 15.25 -21.38
N ILE A 176 -17.71 14.74 -20.49
CA ILE A 176 -17.59 13.33 -20.15
C ILE A 176 -17.80 13.13 -18.66
N LEU A 177 -18.31 11.97 -18.28
CA LEU A 177 -18.37 11.57 -16.88
C LEU A 177 -16.95 11.55 -16.29
N ALA A 178 -16.79 12.10 -15.09
CA ALA A 178 -15.49 12.28 -14.44
C ALA A 178 -14.50 13.15 -15.23
N GLY A 179 -14.99 14.04 -16.09
CA GLY A 179 -14.15 14.99 -16.82
C GLY A 179 -13.25 15.82 -15.89
N GLY A 180 -11.98 15.95 -16.27
CA GLY A 180 -10.97 16.74 -15.55
C GLY A 180 -9.97 15.96 -14.69
N ILE A 181 -10.23 14.68 -14.37
CA ILE A 181 -9.37 13.90 -13.45
C ILE A 181 -7.93 13.70 -13.95
N CYS A 182 -7.68 13.73 -15.26
CA CYS A 182 -6.32 13.64 -15.81
C CYS A 182 -5.41 14.79 -15.35
N GLN A 183 -5.96 15.93 -14.89
CA GLN A 183 -5.16 16.95 -14.21
C GLN A 183 -4.58 16.42 -12.88
N GLY A 184 -5.37 15.66 -12.12
CA GLY A 184 -4.91 15.01 -10.90
C GLY A 184 -3.82 13.99 -11.18
N VAL A 185 -4.02 13.14 -12.20
CA VAL A 185 -3.02 12.15 -12.66
C VAL A 185 -1.73 12.84 -13.11
N THR A 186 -1.83 13.91 -13.91
CA THR A 186 -0.68 14.72 -14.32
C THR A 186 0.03 15.35 -13.12
N THR A 187 -0.72 15.84 -12.12
CA THR A 187 -0.10 16.44 -10.93
C THR A 187 0.67 15.38 -10.13
N LEU A 188 0.10 14.19 -9.95
CA LEU A 188 0.75 13.05 -9.31
C LEU A 188 1.99 12.59 -10.09
N TYR A 189 1.90 12.46 -11.41
CA TYR A 189 3.04 12.07 -12.24
C TYR A 189 4.26 12.95 -12.01
N ASN A 190 4.06 14.26 -11.96
CA ASN A 190 5.16 15.20 -11.77
C ASN A 190 5.75 15.14 -10.35
N SER A 191 4.94 14.94 -9.30
CA SER A 191 5.47 14.75 -7.94
C SER A 191 6.28 13.45 -7.83
N VAL A 192 5.83 12.38 -8.49
CA VAL A 192 6.53 11.09 -8.60
C VAL A 192 7.88 11.24 -9.32
N LEU A 193 7.96 12.03 -10.40
CA LEU A 193 9.23 12.33 -11.07
C LEU A 193 10.23 13.01 -10.13
N TYR A 194 9.78 14.01 -9.36
CA TYR A 194 10.67 14.71 -8.42
C TYR A 194 11.09 13.85 -7.23
N ALA A 195 10.24 12.91 -6.83
CA ALA A 195 10.56 11.90 -5.82
C ALA A 195 11.53 10.81 -6.32
N ASP A 196 11.95 10.85 -7.59
CA ASP A 196 12.79 9.83 -8.25
C ASP A 196 12.22 8.42 -8.17
N LEU A 197 10.88 8.30 -8.15
CA LEU A 197 10.21 7.01 -8.21
C LEU A 197 10.17 6.48 -9.64
N LYS A 198 10.22 5.15 -9.78
CA LYS A 198 10.26 4.49 -11.07
C LYS A 198 8.89 4.54 -11.75
N ILE A 199 8.82 5.20 -12.89
CA ILE A 199 7.65 5.15 -13.77
C ILE A 199 7.56 3.77 -14.42
N VAL A 200 6.43 3.10 -14.26
CA VAL A 200 6.14 1.78 -14.84
C VAL A 200 5.31 1.93 -16.11
N GLU A 201 4.31 2.82 -16.09
CA GLU A 201 3.44 3.09 -17.21
C GLU A 201 3.07 4.58 -17.22
N ARG A 202 3.22 5.23 -18.37
CA ARG A 202 2.76 6.59 -18.59
C ARG A 202 2.54 6.81 -20.08
N ALA A 203 1.44 7.48 -20.43
CA ALA A 203 1.19 7.99 -21.76
C ALA A 203 0.86 9.51 -21.71
N PRO A 204 1.29 10.31 -22.70
CA PRO A 204 0.81 11.68 -22.87
C PRO A 204 -0.65 11.68 -23.37
N HIS A 205 -1.31 12.82 -23.25
CA HIS A 205 -2.57 13.07 -23.94
C HIS A 205 -2.34 13.16 -25.46
N SER A 206 -3.42 12.95 -26.23
CA SER A 206 -3.41 13.19 -27.68
C SER A 206 -3.17 14.66 -28.03
N LEU A 207 -3.58 15.61 -27.18
CA LEU A 207 -3.41 17.05 -27.37
C LEU A 207 -2.64 17.66 -26.19
N PRO A 208 -1.82 18.70 -26.39
CA PRO A 208 -1.16 19.39 -25.28
C PRO A 208 -2.19 19.96 -24.31
N VAL A 209 -1.96 19.76 -23.01
CA VAL A 209 -2.81 20.28 -21.95
C VAL A 209 -2.30 21.64 -21.47
N THR A 210 -3.20 22.49 -20.98
CA THR A 210 -2.85 23.87 -20.57
C THR A 210 -2.36 23.97 -19.13
N TYR A 211 -2.56 22.93 -18.32
CA TYR A 211 -2.26 22.92 -16.88
C TYR A 211 -0.88 22.32 -16.53
N ALA A 212 -0.13 21.84 -17.52
CA ALA A 212 1.24 21.35 -17.36
C ALA A 212 2.06 21.70 -18.61
N PRO A 213 3.39 21.85 -18.50
CA PRO A 213 4.24 22.00 -19.68
C PRO A 213 4.11 20.81 -20.63
N ILE A 214 4.44 21.03 -21.90
CA ILE A 214 4.52 19.93 -22.88
C ILE A 214 5.51 18.86 -22.38
N GLY A 215 5.24 17.58 -22.64
CA GLY A 215 6.07 16.47 -22.18
C GLY A 215 5.92 16.10 -20.70
N ARG A 216 5.13 16.86 -19.94
CA ARG A 216 4.98 16.71 -18.47
C ARG A 216 3.58 16.26 -18.07
N ASP A 217 2.73 15.92 -19.01
CA ASP A 217 1.39 15.43 -18.76
C ASP A 217 1.33 13.90 -18.65
N ALA A 218 0.32 13.38 -17.97
CA ALA A 218 0.01 11.96 -17.95
C ALA A 218 -1.50 11.80 -18.12
N THR A 219 -1.91 10.91 -19.01
CA THR A 219 -3.31 10.60 -19.26
C THR A 219 -3.69 9.23 -18.71
N MET A 220 -4.98 8.98 -18.65
CA MET A 220 -5.55 7.72 -18.19
C MET A 220 -6.89 7.50 -18.89
N ALA A 221 -7.15 6.25 -19.26
CA ALA A 221 -8.41 5.78 -19.81
C ALA A 221 -8.67 4.40 -19.22
N SER A 222 -9.71 4.28 -18.38
CA SER A 222 -9.92 3.08 -17.56
C SER A 222 -9.89 1.79 -18.37
N GLY A 223 -9.11 0.82 -17.88
CA GLY A 223 -8.87 -0.48 -18.52
C GLY A 223 -8.01 -0.46 -19.79
N VAL A 224 -7.56 0.70 -20.27
CA VAL A 224 -6.79 0.83 -21.53
C VAL A 224 -5.44 1.53 -21.33
N ILE A 225 -5.44 2.68 -20.65
CA ILE A 225 -4.24 3.49 -20.37
C ILE A 225 -4.23 3.80 -18.89
N ASP A 226 -3.13 3.51 -18.20
CA ASP A 226 -2.96 3.82 -16.80
C ASP A 226 -1.68 4.63 -16.57
N PHE A 227 -1.65 5.35 -15.45
CA PHE A 227 -0.43 5.87 -14.88
C PHE A 227 0.00 4.98 -13.71
N LYS A 228 1.14 4.32 -13.86
CA LYS A 228 1.71 3.42 -12.85
C LYS A 228 3.12 3.82 -12.49
N PHE A 229 3.44 3.74 -11.21
CA PHE A 229 4.80 3.89 -10.70
C PHE A 229 5.07 2.88 -9.60
N GLN A 230 6.34 2.55 -9.41
CA GLN A 230 6.81 1.60 -8.40
C GLN A 230 7.57 2.34 -7.31
N ASN A 231 7.33 1.95 -6.05
CA ASN A 231 8.26 2.31 -4.99
C ASN A 231 9.54 1.48 -5.12
N ASN A 232 10.56 2.06 -5.75
CA ASN A 232 11.89 1.43 -5.92
C ASN A 232 12.88 1.81 -4.81
N MET A 233 12.41 2.35 -3.68
CA MET A 233 13.23 2.69 -2.51
C MET A 233 13.23 1.56 -1.49
N ASN A 234 14.08 1.66 -0.46
CA ASN A 234 14.15 0.68 0.63
C ASN A 234 13.13 0.96 1.73
N ASN A 235 12.50 2.13 1.71
CA ASN A 235 11.55 2.61 2.70
C ASN A 235 10.15 2.82 2.08
N PRO A 236 9.07 2.77 2.89
CA PRO A 236 7.74 3.07 2.41
C PRO A 236 7.61 4.52 1.93
N VAL A 237 6.72 4.73 0.96
CA VAL A 237 6.32 6.07 0.51
C VAL A 237 4.82 6.25 0.66
N ILE A 238 4.39 7.49 0.89
CA ILE A 238 2.97 7.84 1.08
C ILE A 238 2.57 8.91 0.07
N VAL A 239 1.51 8.66 -0.68
CA VAL A 239 0.92 9.61 -1.62
C VAL A 239 -0.01 10.54 -0.87
N GLN A 240 0.19 11.85 -0.99
CA GLN A 240 -0.74 12.86 -0.52
C GLN A 240 -1.28 13.66 -1.71
N THR A 241 -2.59 13.80 -1.81
CA THR A 241 -3.25 14.53 -2.90
C THR A 241 -4.45 15.32 -2.40
N TYR A 242 -4.53 16.60 -2.77
CA TYR A 242 -5.61 17.47 -2.31
C TYR A 242 -5.75 18.72 -3.19
N ILE A 243 -6.84 19.45 -2.99
CA ILE A 243 -7.05 20.78 -3.55
C ILE A 243 -6.86 21.80 -2.44
N THR A 244 -6.01 22.79 -2.64
CA THR A 244 -5.83 23.91 -1.70
C THR A 244 -7.03 24.85 -1.75
N SER A 245 -7.23 25.63 -0.67
CA SER A 245 -8.23 26.71 -0.64
C SER A 245 -7.97 27.80 -1.71
N SER A 246 -6.74 27.94 -2.19
CA SER A 246 -6.35 28.85 -3.27
C SER A 246 -6.60 28.29 -4.68
N GLY A 247 -7.16 27.08 -4.80
CA GLY A 247 -7.51 26.47 -6.09
C GLY A 247 -6.34 25.80 -6.80
N GLN A 248 -5.41 25.24 -6.03
CA GLN A 248 -4.31 24.45 -6.56
C GLN A 248 -4.59 22.96 -6.34
N VAL A 249 -4.46 22.15 -7.39
CA VAL A 249 -4.35 20.69 -7.27
C VAL A 249 -2.91 20.40 -6.87
N LYS A 250 -2.70 19.82 -5.69
CA LYS A 250 -1.36 19.52 -5.15
C LYS A 250 -1.19 18.03 -4.93
N SER A 251 0.00 17.53 -5.25
CA SER A 251 0.44 16.17 -4.91
C SER A 251 1.81 16.24 -4.26
N ASN A 252 1.97 15.52 -3.14
CA ASN A 252 3.24 15.30 -2.47
C ASN A 252 3.49 13.79 -2.36
N ILE A 253 4.75 13.40 -2.51
CA ILE A 253 5.25 12.06 -2.18
C ILE A 253 6.07 12.18 -0.92
N TRP A 254 5.60 11.56 0.15
CA TRP A 254 6.30 11.47 1.43
C TRP A 254 7.15 10.21 1.49
N GLY A 255 8.32 10.29 2.10
CA GLY A 255 9.17 9.13 2.35
C GLY A 255 10.44 9.52 3.09
N ILE A 256 11.33 8.57 3.29
CA ILE A 256 12.60 8.79 3.98
C ILE A 256 13.65 9.20 2.94
N LYS A 257 14.31 10.35 3.15
CA LYS A 257 15.36 10.83 2.26
C LYS A 257 16.65 10.05 2.50
N GLU A 258 16.94 9.09 1.62
CA GLU A 258 18.15 8.25 1.71
C GLU A 258 19.42 9.01 1.28
N ASP A 259 19.32 9.90 0.29
CA ASP A 259 20.45 10.65 -0.28
C ASP A 259 20.24 12.18 -0.15
N PRO A 260 20.68 12.83 0.94
CA PRO A 260 20.47 14.27 1.15
C PRO A 260 21.09 15.16 0.06
N GLY A 261 22.21 14.75 -0.53
CA GLY A 261 22.90 15.49 -1.60
C GLY A 261 22.29 15.30 -2.99
N LYS A 262 21.28 14.44 -3.14
CA LYS A 262 20.68 14.10 -4.43
C LYS A 262 19.50 15.01 -4.76
N GLU A 263 19.56 15.61 -5.93
CA GLU A 263 18.53 16.48 -6.51
C GLU A 263 18.12 15.99 -7.89
N ILE A 264 16.81 16.05 -8.17
CA ILE A 264 16.23 15.72 -9.47
C ILE A 264 15.70 16.98 -10.12
N VAL A 265 16.24 17.30 -11.31
CA VAL A 265 15.72 18.34 -12.19
C VAL A 265 15.11 17.67 -13.40
N ILE A 266 13.92 18.15 -13.80
CA ILE A 266 13.26 17.67 -15.01
C ILE A 266 13.28 18.79 -16.05
N SER A 267 13.93 18.54 -17.17
CA SER A 267 14.02 19.45 -18.30
C SER A 267 13.24 18.91 -19.50
N VAL A 268 12.77 19.81 -20.36
CA VAL A 268 12.00 19.46 -21.56
C VAL A 268 12.58 20.20 -22.75
N ASP A 269 12.98 19.46 -23.77
CA ASP A 269 13.28 20.00 -25.09
C ASP A 269 12.01 19.92 -25.94
N GLN A 270 11.38 21.07 -26.20
CA GLN A 270 10.22 21.14 -27.08
C GLN A 270 10.65 21.25 -28.55
N HIS A 271 10.16 20.32 -29.37
CA HIS A 271 10.39 20.26 -30.81
C HIS A 271 9.12 20.71 -31.53
N GLY A 272 8.97 22.02 -31.75
CA GLY A 272 7.74 22.58 -32.35
C GLY A 272 6.50 22.48 -31.43
N PRO A 273 5.29 22.73 -31.94
CA PRO A 273 4.09 22.88 -31.09
C PRO A 273 3.55 21.56 -30.54
N LYS A 274 3.93 20.42 -31.12
CA LYS A 274 3.29 19.12 -30.88
C LYS A 274 4.29 17.98 -30.62
N SER A 275 5.53 18.28 -30.26
CA SER A 275 6.45 17.25 -29.79
C SER A 275 7.45 17.75 -28.77
N SER A 276 7.91 16.84 -27.92
CA SER A 276 8.91 17.15 -26.89
C SER A 276 9.74 15.92 -26.53
N THR A 277 10.90 16.16 -25.92
CA THR A 277 11.69 15.14 -25.23
C THR A 277 11.90 15.60 -23.80
N THR A 278 11.46 14.79 -22.84
CA THR A 278 11.59 15.07 -21.41
C THR A 278 12.80 14.31 -20.87
N TYR A 279 13.64 14.98 -20.08
CA TYR A 279 14.83 14.39 -19.46
C TYR A 279 14.75 14.47 -17.94
N LYS A 280 15.31 13.46 -17.28
CA LYS A 280 15.64 13.50 -15.87
C LYS A 280 17.13 13.78 -15.74
N GLU A 281 17.45 14.81 -15.00
CA GLU A 281 18.81 15.18 -14.64
C GLU A 281 18.99 14.94 -13.14
N THR A 282 19.96 14.11 -12.79
CA THR A 282 20.31 13.80 -11.41
C THR A 282 21.58 14.54 -11.06
N TYR A 283 21.50 15.34 -10.01
CA TYR A 283 22.61 16.08 -9.44
C TYR A 283 22.98 15.48 -8.09
N GLU A 284 24.28 15.39 -7.81
CA GLU A 284 24.82 15.03 -6.50
C GLU A 284 25.69 16.18 -6.01
N ASN A 285 25.32 16.77 -4.88
CA ASN A 285 25.99 17.94 -4.30
C ASN A 285 26.17 19.09 -5.30
N GLY A 286 25.15 19.31 -6.15
CA GLY A 286 25.14 20.35 -7.19
C GLY A 286 25.86 20.01 -8.49
N VAL A 287 26.44 18.81 -8.62
CA VAL A 287 27.11 18.36 -9.84
C VAL A 287 26.22 17.41 -10.63
N LEU A 288 26.01 17.67 -11.92
CA LEU A 288 25.25 16.78 -12.81
C LEU A 288 26.00 15.45 -12.95
N VAL A 289 25.43 14.36 -12.44
CA VAL A 289 26.00 13.01 -12.52
C VAL A 289 25.33 12.15 -13.59
N LYS A 290 24.06 12.43 -13.91
CA LYS A 290 23.30 11.64 -14.87
C LYS A 290 22.26 12.49 -15.59
N LYS A 291 22.13 12.29 -16.90
CA LYS A 291 21.03 12.82 -17.71
C LYS A 291 20.44 11.69 -18.55
N GLU A 292 19.16 11.42 -18.38
CA GLU A 292 18.46 10.31 -19.04
C GLU A 292 17.16 10.80 -19.70
N VAL A 293 16.80 10.21 -20.84
CA VAL A 293 15.53 10.49 -21.51
C VAL A 293 14.41 9.76 -20.77
N LEU A 294 13.42 10.50 -20.28
CA LEU A 294 12.20 9.95 -19.66
C LEU A 294 11.14 9.61 -20.70
N SER A 295 10.89 10.52 -21.64
CA SER A 295 9.86 10.34 -22.67
C SER A 295 10.18 11.14 -23.94
N LYS A 296 9.61 10.68 -25.05
CA LYS A 296 9.56 11.40 -26.33
C LYS A 296 8.11 11.45 -26.77
N ASP A 297 7.50 12.62 -26.62
CA ASP A 297 6.06 12.79 -26.80
C ASP A 297 5.73 13.40 -28.15
N LYS A 298 4.64 12.92 -28.74
CA LYS A 298 4.02 13.48 -29.95
C LYS A 298 2.53 13.63 -29.69
N TYR A 299 2.02 14.81 -30.02
CA TYR A 299 0.61 15.17 -29.89
C TYR A 299 0.00 15.27 -31.28
N ASN A 300 -1.22 14.78 -31.46
CA ASN A 300 -1.91 14.65 -32.76
C ASN A 300 -2.78 15.86 -33.08
#